data_AF-A0AA97P4G0-F1
#
_entry.id   AF-A0AA97P4G0-F1
#
_cell.length_a   1.000
_cell.length_b   1.000
_cell.length_c   1.000
_cell.angle_alpha   90.00
_cell.angle_beta   90.00
_cell.angle_gamma   90.00
#
_symmetry.space_group_name_H-M   'P 1'
#
loop_
_entity.id
_entity.type
_entity.pdbx_description
1 polymer ?
#
loop_
_entity_poly.entity_id
_entity_poly.type
_entity_poly.pdbx_seq_one_letter_code
_entity_poly.pdbx_strand_id
1 'polypeptide(L)'
;MTTEQQTLRETQPKNRHQDLRSPSLTEADLDITDALQDDEHSQYLPALLGTALLAAVGSVLALFYAPPSTIATLIITGISVVVTRHVWLSRKKARNRGSIWAATNSSSANPNTGELPAVYHTYILGSGGHTGEIFEFVKRSFRGHKNLHRRYIITSGDTHSPHVVARLEALIRDTAGGQATGTWDVVRVARARRVHQPLWTAWYTSMISALSIVNALVKEPRSRPKDTYGTAYRYPHVIVTNGPGTGFIVCLVAYILKLLFIAPANRMKMVYMETWAHISSLSLTGKLFYYTDMADMFLVQHMQLADRIRKPCLQLFQAPDFAKITEAERV
;
A
#
# COMPACT_ATOMS: atom_id res chain seq x y z
N MET A 1 -4.80 61.02 55.06
CA MET A 1 -6.11 60.57 54.51
C MET A 1 -6.00 60.68 53.02
N THR A 2 -5.61 59.59 52.38
CA THR A 2 -5.02 59.54 51.04
C THR A 2 -5.79 58.53 50.21
N THR A 3 -6.39 59.05 49.14
CA THR A 3 -6.54 58.46 47.80
C THR A 3 -7.40 57.20 47.65
N GLU A 4 -8.64 57.39 47.18
CA GLU A 4 -9.46 56.39 46.51
C GLU A 4 -8.76 55.89 45.23
N GLN A 5 -8.58 54.57 45.11
CA GLN A 5 -8.25 53.90 43.85
C GLN A 5 -9.44 53.06 43.39
N GLN A 6 -10.13 53.59 42.38
CA GLN A 6 -11.09 52.92 41.52
C GLN A 6 -10.39 51.78 40.78
N THR A 7 -10.73 50.53 41.08
CA THR A 7 -10.30 49.37 40.29
C THR A 7 -11.31 49.14 39.17
N LEU A 8 -10.87 49.40 37.93
CA LEU A 8 -11.57 49.03 36.71
C LEU A 8 -11.83 47.52 36.70
N ARG A 9 -13.11 47.11 36.68
CA ARG A 9 -13.51 45.76 36.29
C ARG A 9 -13.34 45.63 34.78
N GLU A 10 -12.24 45.03 34.35
CA GLU A 10 -12.09 44.52 32.99
C GLU A 10 -13.08 43.37 32.76
N THR A 11 -14.11 43.63 31.96
CA THR A 11 -14.98 42.61 31.39
C THR A 11 -14.20 41.81 30.34
N GLN A 12 -13.74 40.62 30.72
CA GLN A 12 -13.24 39.60 29.80
C GLN A 12 -14.31 39.26 28.74
N PRO A 13 -13.99 39.29 27.43
CA PRO A 13 -14.93 38.87 26.41
C PRO A 13 -15.10 37.34 26.44
N LYS A 14 -16.36 36.93 26.60
CA LYS A 14 -16.85 35.56 26.59
C LYS A 14 -16.71 34.98 25.18
N ASN A 15 -15.50 34.56 24.78
CA ASN A 15 -15.28 33.79 23.55
C ASN A 15 -15.84 32.38 23.71
N ARG A 16 -17.16 32.26 23.58
CA ARG A 16 -17.93 31.02 23.57
C ARG A 16 -17.93 30.43 22.15
N HIS A 17 -16.76 30.11 21.65
CA HIS A 17 -16.56 29.21 20.51
C HIS A 17 -15.24 28.45 20.73
N GLN A 18 -15.15 27.72 21.84
CA GLN A 18 -14.26 26.57 21.89
C GLN A 18 -14.88 25.51 20.98
N ASP A 19 -14.36 25.48 19.75
CA ASP A 19 -14.44 24.34 18.85
C ASP A 19 -14.30 23.05 19.67
N LEU A 20 -15.39 22.29 19.79
CA LEU A 20 -15.39 20.88 20.20
C LEU A 20 -14.74 20.04 19.08
N ARG A 21 -13.53 20.42 18.64
CA ARG A 21 -12.69 19.54 17.84
C ARG A 21 -12.16 18.50 18.81
N SER A 22 -12.63 17.26 18.64
CA SER A 22 -11.97 16.08 19.20
C SER A 22 -10.45 16.20 19.00
N PRO A 23 -9.62 15.81 19.98
CA PRO A 23 -8.17 16.00 19.90
C PRO A 23 -7.62 15.48 18.57
N SER A 24 -6.69 16.23 17.98
CA SER A 24 -5.98 15.83 16.78
C SER A 24 -5.29 14.49 17.05
N LEU A 25 -5.50 13.48 16.20
CA LEU A 25 -4.76 12.22 16.30
C LEU A 25 -3.27 12.53 16.23
N THR A 26 -2.55 12.14 17.27
CA THR A 26 -1.08 12.22 17.35
C THR A 26 -0.48 10.86 17.01
N GLU A 27 0.84 10.80 16.77
CA GLU A 27 1.52 9.53 16.48
C GLU A 27 1.33 8.49 17.60
N ALA A 28 1.20 8.95 18.85
CA ALA A 28 0.94 8.10 20.01
C ALA A 28 -0.45 7.42 19.98
N ASP A 29 -1.40 7.98 19.21
CA ASP A 29 -2.74 7.43 19.06
C ASP A 29 -2.83 6.41 17.92
N LEU A 30 -1.75 6.24 17.15
CA LEU A 30 -1.67 5.23 16.08
C LEU A 30 -1.28 3.88 16.69
N ASP A 31 -2.14 2.87 16.58
CA ASP A 31 -1.77 1.48 16.82
C ASP A 31 -0.86 0.98 15.67
N ILE A 32 0.43 1.29 15.76
CA ILE A 32 1.44 0.85 14.81
C ILE A 32 1.87 -0.56 15.17
N THR A 33 1.56 -1.50 14.28
CA THR A 33 1.97 -2.89 14.44
C THR A 33 3.23 -3.17 13.63
N ASP A 34 4.27 -3.67 14.27
CA ASP A 34 5.49 -4.10 13.58
C ASP A 34 5.29 -5.49 12.97
N ALA A 35 5.45 -5.61 11.65
CA ALA A 35 5.19 -6.87 10.95
C ALA A 35 6.16 -8.02 11.30
N LEU A 36 7.26 -7.72 11.99
CA LEU A 36 8.25 -8.70 12.44
C LEU A 36 8.29 -8.88 13.97
N GLN A 37 7.57 -8.07 14.75
CA GLN A 37 7.84 -7.89 16.18
C GLN A 37 6.66 -8.30 17.08
N ASP A 38 5.83 -9.25 16.65
CA ASP A 38 4.95 -9.93 17.61
C ASP A 38 5.80 -10.87 18.48
N ASP A 39 5.81 -10.62 19.80
CA ASP A 39 6.51 -11.43 20.82
C ASP A 39 6.20 -12.93 20.74
N GLU A 40 5.05 -13.31 20.18
CA GLU A 40 4.68 -14.71 19.99
C GLU A 40 5.66 -15.46 19.08
N HIS A 41 6.24 -14.81 18.06
CA HIS A 41 7.16 -15.49 17.13
C HIS A 41 8.50 -15.87 17.77
N SER A 42 8.99 -15.07 18.72
CA SER A 42 10.24 -15.32 19.44
C SER A 42 10.24 -16.70 20.12
N GLN A 43 9.10 -17.10 20.69
CA GLN A 43 8.95 -18.36 21.40
C GLN A 43 8.90 -19.58 20.46
N TYR A 44 8.33 -19.44 19.26
CA TYR A 44 8.23 -20.53 18.27
C TYR A 44 9.38 -20.56 17.24
N LEU A 45 10.16 -19.49 17.13
CA LEU A 45 11.27 -19.37 16.19
C LEU A 45 12.30 -20.50 16.29
N PRO A 46 12.80 -20.92 17.47
CA PRO A 46 13.74 -22.02 17.56
C PRO A 46 13.13 -23.35 17.10
N ALA A 47 11.85 -23.59 17.36
CA ALA A 47 11.14 -24.79 16.91
C ALA A 47 10.93 -24.79 15.37
N LEU A 48 10.60 -23.63 14.79
CA LEU A 48 10.50 -23.44 13.34
C LEU A 48 11.86 -23.63 12.64
N LEU A 49 12.93 -23.10 13.21
CA LEU A 49 14.28 -23.28 12.68
C LEU A 49 14.74 -24.74 12.79
N GLY A 50 14.46 -25.40 13.91
CA GLY A 50 14.76 -26.82 14.11
C GLY A 50 14.01 -27.72 13.11
N THR A 51 12.71 -27.47 12.92
CA THR A 51 11.90 -28.22 11.95
C THR A 51 12.33 -27.94 10.51
N ALA A 52 12.63 -26.70 10.16
CA ALA A 52 13.15 -26.34 8.83
C ALA A 52 14.51 -26.99 8.55
N LEU A 53 15.41 -27.04 9.54
CA LEU A 53 16.71 -27.71 9.44
C LEU A 53 16.52 -29.22 9.23
N LEU A 54 15.66 -29.86 10.02
CA LEU A 54 15.36 -31.29 9.89
C LEU A 54 14.73 -31.61 8.52
N ALA A 55 13.81 -30.77 8.05
CA ALA A 55 13.21 -30.90 6.73
C ALA A 55 14.25 -30.70 5.61
N ALA A 56 15.17 -29.74 5.75
CA ALA A 56 16.25 -29.50 4.79
C ALA A 56 17.23 -30.68 4.74
N VAL A 57 17.66 -31.18 5.90
CA VAL A 57 18.55 -32.36 5.99
C VAL A 57 17.85 -33.59 5.43
N GLY A 58 16.57 -33.81 5.77
CA GLY A 58 15.77 -34.89 5.21
C GLY A 58 15.60 -34.79 3.69
N SER A 59 15.42 -33.56 3.17
CA SER A 59 15.33 -33.30 1.73
C SER A 59 16.67 -33.56 1.02
N VAL A 60 17.79 -33.13 1.61
CA VAL A 60 19.13 -33.37 1.08
C VAL A 60 19.45 -34.87 1.07
N LEU A 61 19.16 -35.57 2.17
CA LEU A 61 19.33 -37.03 2.23
C LEU A 61 18.45 -37.72 1.19
N ALA A 62 17.18 -37.33 1.05
CA ALA A 62 16.30 -37.86 0.02
C ALA A 62 16.83 -37.61 -1.41
N LEU A 63 17.49 -36.47 -1.67
CA LEU A 63 18.13 -36.17 -2.95
C LEU A 63 19.33 -37.08 -3.25
N PHE A 64 20.03 -37.61 -2.24
CA PHE A 64 21.11 -38.59 -2.44
C PHE A 64 20.59 -39.99 -2.75
N TYR A 65 19.40 -40.36 -2.26
CA TYR A 65 18.79 -41.67 -2.50
C TYR A 65 17.85 -41.70 -3.72
N ALA A 66 17.36 -40.54 -4.16
CA ALA A 66 16.51 -40.43 -5.34
C ALA A 66 17.36 -40.47 -6.63
N PRO A 67 16.96 -41.26 -7.63
CA PRO A 67 17.65 -41.23 -8.92
C PRO A 67 17.55 -39.83 -9.55
N PRO A 68 18.59 -39.32 -10.24
CA PRO A 68 18.57 -37.98 -10.84
C PRO A 68 17.35 -37.71 -11.75
N SER A 69 16.80 -38.74 -12.37
CA SER A 69 15.61 -38.67 -13.22
C SER A 69 14.33 -38.28 -12.45
N THR A 70 14.14 -38.74 -11.21
CA THR A 70 12.97 -38.36 -10.40
C THR A 70 13.09 -36.91 -9.92
N ILE A 71 14.29 -36.49 -9.52
CA ILE A 71 14.58 -35.11 -9.13
C ILE A 71 14.31 -34.16 -10.31
N ALA A 72 14.83 -34.50 -11.50
CA ALA A 72 14.57 -33.73 -12.71
C ALA A 72 13.07 -33.65 -13.03
N THR A 73 12.34 -34.77 -12.92
CA THR A 73 10.89 -34.81 -13.17
C THR A 73 10.11 -33.93 -12.20
N LEU A 74 10.46 -33.93 -10.90
CA LEU A 74 9.82 -33.07 -9.90
C LEU A 74 10.10 -31.59 -10.16
N ILE A 75 11.33 -31.24 -10.51
CA ILE A 75 11.71 -29.86 -10.85
C ILE A 75 10.94 -29.40 -12.10
N ILE A 76 10.91 -30.21 -13.17
CA ILE A 76 10.19 -29.90 -14.41
C ILE A 76 8.69 -29.75 -14.13
N THR A 77 8.11 -30.64 -13.32
CA THR A 77 6.69 -30.57 -12.94
C THR A 77 6.41 -29.31 -12.13
N GLY A 78 7.23 -28.98 -11.14
CA GLY A 78 7.11 -27.75 -10.35
C GLY A 78 7.21 -26.49 -11.22
N ILE A 79 8.20 -26.42 -12.11
CA ILE A 79 8.36 -25.31 -13.06
C ILE A 79 7.14 -25.24 -13.98
N SER A 80 6.66 -26.36 -14.50
CA SER A 80 5.48 -26.42 -15.37
C SER A 80 4.23 -25.89 -14.67
N VAL A 81 3.99 -26.25 -13.41
CA VAL A 81 2.88 -25.73 -12.60
C VAL A 81 3.00 -24.21 -12.43
N VAL A 82 4.20 -23.72 -12.07
CA VAL A 82 4.46 -22.28 -11.89
C VAL A 82 4.27 -21.50 -13.19
N VAL A 83 4.82 -22.00 -14.30
CA VAL A 83 4.70 -21.38 -15.63
C VAL A 83 3.25 -21.38 -16.10
N THR A 84 2.54 -22.50 -15.96
CA THR A 84 1.11 -22.60 -16.30
C THR A 84 0.30 -21.61 -15.48
N ARG A 85 0.58 -21.49 -14.19
CA ARG A 85 -0.07 -20.52 -13.31
C ARG A 85 0.25 -19.08 -13.68
N HIS A 86 1.51 -18.77 -13.98
CA HIS A 86 1.95 -17.46 -14.47
C HIS A 86 1.19 -17.08 -15.74
N VAL A 87 1.17 -17.95 -16.74
CA VAL A 87 0.46 -17.74 -18.02
C VAL A 87 -1.04 -17.53 -17.78
N TRP A 88 -1.67 -18.33 -16.91
CA TRP A 88 -3.07 -18.17 -16.56
C TRP A 88 -3.36 -16.81 -15.90
N LEU A 89 -2.52 -16.37 -14.95
CA LEU A 89 -2.65 -15.07 -14.30
C LEU A 89 -2.49 -13.92 -15.31
N SER A 90 -1.48 -14.01 -16.17
CA SER A 90 -1.20 -13.02 -17.21
C SER A 90 -2.34 -12.92 -18.23
N ARG A 91 -2.89 -14.06 -18.69
CA ARG A 91 -4.07 -14.09 -19.58
C ARG A 91 -5.32 -13.53 -18.93
N LYS A 92 -5.59 -13.91 -17.67
CA LYS A 92 -6.74 -13.38 -16.92
C LYS A 92 -6.64 -11.87 -16.74
N LYS A 93 -5.44 -11.37 -16.47
CA LYS A 93 -5.16 -9.94 -16.38
C LYS A 93 -5.40 -9.25 -17.73
N ALA A 94 -4.86 -9.78 -18.82
CA ALA A 94 -5.05 -9.21 -20.16
C ALA A 94 -6.54 -9.09 -20.54
N ARG A 95 -7.34 -10.13 -20.24
CA ARG A 95 -8.79 -10.12 -20.49
C ARG A 95 -9.51 -9.01 -19.72
N ASN A 96 -9.13 -8.78 -18.47
CA ASN A 96 -9.79 -7.78 -17.62
C ASN A 96 -9.28 -6.35 -17.88
N ARG A 97 -8.12 -6.20 -18.55
CA ARG A 97 -7.46 -4.91 -18.77
C ARG A 97 -8.34 -3.93 -19.55
N GLY A 98 -8.99 -4.39 -20.62
CA GLY A 98 -9.84 -3.54 -21.46
C GLY A 98 -11.03 -2.93 -20.69
N SER A 99 -11.71 -3.73 -19.87
CA SER A 99 -12.82 -3.26 -19.04
C SER A 99 -12.37 -2.25 -17.97
N ILE A 100 -11.24 -2.50 -17.30
CA ILE A 100 -10.68 -1.58 -16.31
C ILE A 100 -10.29 -0.25 -16.96
N TRP A 101 -9.69 -0.31 -18.15
CA TRP A 101 -9.27 0.89 -18.88
C TRP A 101 -10.47 1.71 -19.37
N ALA A 102 -11.50 1.05 -19.91
CA ALA A 102 -12.74 1.71 -20.29
C ALA A 102 -13.38 2.42 -19.07
N ALA A 103 -13.44 1.74 -17.92
CA ALA A 103 -13.96 2.29 -16.68
C ALA A 103 -13.17 3.51 -16.15
N THR A 104 -11.89 3.63 -16.48
CA THR A 104 -11.04 4.76 -16.09
C THR A 104 -11.33 6.01 -16.93
N ASN A 105 -11.66 5.82 -18.21
CA ASN A 105 -11.93 6.93 -19.15
C ASN A 105 -13.39 7.41 -19.10
N SER A 106 -14.32 6.54 -18.71
CA SER A 106 -15.71 6.93 -18.51
C SER A 106 -15.82 7.85 -17.29
N SER A 107 -16.22 9.10 -17.49
CA SER A 107 -16.49 10.12 -16.46
C SER A 107 -17.66 9.78 -15.52
N SER A 108 -18.09 8.52 -15.46
CA SER A 108 -19.15 8.06 -14.59
C SER A 108 -18.73 8.19 -13.14
N ALA A 109 -19.62 8.74 -12.31
CA ALA A 109 -19.48 8.84 -10.86
C ALA A 109 -18.81 7.58 -10.27
N ASN A 110 -17.82 7.78 -9.39
CA ASN A 110 -17.10 6.68 -8.73
C ASN A 110 -18.09 5.56 -8.30
N PRO A 111 -17.78 4.28 -8.57
CA PRO A 111 -18.70 3.18 -8.26
C PRO A 111 -19.04 3.17 -6.76
N ASN A 112 -20.29 2.91 -6.43
CA ASN A 112 -20.73 2.86 -5.04
C ASN A 112 -20.23 1.56 -4.39
N THR A 113 -19.18 1.66 -3.57
CA THR A 113 -18.59 0.51 -2.87
C THR A 113 -19.29 0.19 -1.55
N GLY A 114 -20.28 0.98 -1.13
CA GLY A 114 -20.94 0.84 0.17
C GLY A 114 -21.73 -0.46 0.35
N GLU A 115 -22.21 -1.04 -0.75
CA GLU A 115 -22.98 -2.29 -0.76
C GLU A 115 -22.09 -3.55 -0.77
N LEU A 116 -20.79 -3.39 -1.01
CA LEU A 116 -19.87 -4.53 -1.07
C LEU A 116 -19.68 -5.13 0.33
N PRO A 117 -19.58 -6.47 0.44
CA PRO A 117 -19.44 -7.16 1.72
C PRO A 117 -18.12 -6.81 2.43
N ALA A 118 -17.06 -6.56 1.66
CA ALA A 118 -15.77 -6.12 2.17
C ALA A 118 -15.04 -5.30 1.12
N VAL A 119 -14.37 -4.22 1.57
CA VAL A 119 -13.47 -3.42 0.75
C VAL A 119 -12.21 -3.21 1.56
N TYR A 120 -11.09 -3.77 1.09
CA TYR A 120 -9.82 -3.68 1.79
C TYR A 120 -8.75 -3.09 0.87
N HIS A 121 -8.36 -1.85 1.16
CA HIS A 121 -7.29 -1.14 0.46
C HIS A 121 -6.02 -1.12 1.30
N THR A 122 -4.88 -1.36 0.66
CA THR A 122 -3.56 -1.22 1.25
C THR A 122 -2.79 -0.13 0.53
N TYR A 123 -2.32 0.87 1.26
CA TYR A 123 -1.54 1.98 0.75
C TYR A 123 -0.10 1.84 1.24
N ILE A 124 0.86 1.84 0.32
CA ILE A 124 2.28 1.73 0.66
C ILE A 124 2.90 3.11 0.70
N LEU A 125 3.24 3.57 1.89
CA LEU A 125 3.77 4.90 2.14
C LEU A 125 5.30 4.90 2.05
N GLY A 126 5.83 5.85 1.29
CA GLY A 126 7.26 6.10 1.16
C GLY A 126 7.66 7.42 1.82
N SER A 127 8.80 7.47 2.49
CA SER A 127 9.27 8.69 3.18
C SER A 127 9.30 9.91 2.25
N GLY A 128 8.85 11.08 2.76
CA GLY A 128 8.91 12.36 2.06
C GLY A 128 7.73 12.60 1.11
N GLY A 129 8.02 13.17 -0.08
CA GLY A 129 7.02 13.62 -1.05
C GLY A 129 6.08 12.51 -1.55
N HIS A 130 6.56 11.27 -1.62
CA HIS A 130 5.74 10.13 -2.03
C HIS A 130 4.55 9.89 -1.07
N THR A 131 4.72 10.04 0.23
CA THR A 131 3.59 9.89 1.16
C THR A 131 2.56 11.00 0.98
N GLY A 132 2.99 12.23 0.68
CA GLY A 132 2.08 13.34 0.40
C GLY A 132 1.19 13.10 -0.83
N GLU A 133 1.74 12.51 -1.88
CA GLU A 133 0.97 12.21 -3.10
C GLU A 133 -0.07 11.12 -2.87
N ILE A 134 0.27 10.05 -2.14
CA ILE A 134 -0.70 9.02 -1.76
C ILE A 134 -1.78 9.62 -0.86
N PHE A 135 -1.40 10.46 0.10
CA PHE A 135 -2.33 11.15 0.97
C PHE A 135 -3.36 11.99 0.19
N GLU A 136 -2.91 12.78 -0.79
CA GLU A 136 -3.81 13.55 -1.66
C GLU A 136 -4.68 12.66 -2.55
N PHE A 137 -4.14 11.53 -3.02
CA PHE A 137 -4.93 10.53 -3.74
C PHE A 137 -6.04 9.92 -2.87
N VAL A 138 -5.72 9.54 -1.63
CA VAL A 138 -6.71 8.97 -0.70
C VAL A 138 -7.80 9.99 -0.39
N LYS A 139 -7.45 11.24 -0.08
CA LYS A 139 -8.43 12.30 0.20
C LYS A 139 -9.49 12.45 -0.88
N ARG A 140 -9.08 12.41 -2.15
CA ARG A 140 -9.98 12.62 -3.30
C ARG A 140 -10.77 11.37 -3.68
N SER A 141 -10.19 10.19 -3.45
CA SER A 141 -10.83 8.91 -3.76
C SER A 141 -11.68 8.36 -2.60
N PHE A 142 -11.60 8.96 -1.42
CA PHE A 142 -12.25 8.47 -0.22
C PHE A 142 -13.77 8.55 -0.30
N ARG A 143 -14.41 7.41 -0.07
CA ARG A 143 -15.83 7.30 0.26
C ARG A 143 -15.98 6.38 1.47
N GLY A 144 -16.33 6.97 2.61
CA GLY A 144 -16.49 6.23 3.85
C GLY A 144 -17.69 5.28 3.77
N HIS A 145 -17.47 4.03 4.19
CA HIS A 145 -18.56 3.11 4.45
C HIS A 145 -18.16 2.08 5.53
N LYS A 146 -19.15 1.44 6.15
CA LYS A 146 -18.96 0.50 7.27
C LYS A 146 -18.11 -0.73 6.95
N ASN A 147 -18.00 -1.13 5.69
CA ASN A 147 -17.24 -2.31 5.24
C ASN A 147 -15.86 -1.95 4.65
N LEU A 148 -15.45 -0.69 4.79
CA LEU A 148 -14.15 -0.23 4.32
C LEU A 148 -13.09 -0.50 5.37
N HIS A 149 -11.99 -1.09 4.95
CA HIS A 149 -10.77 -1.21 5.73
C HIS A 149 -9.56 -0.66 4.96
N ARG A 150 -8.74 0.14 5.61
CA ARG A 150 -7.53 0.76 5.04
C ARG A 150 -6.31 0.36 5.85
N ARG A 151 -5.35 -0.31 5.20
CA ARG A 151 -4.04 -0.59 5.78
C ARG A 151 -2.99 0.35 5.23
N TYR A 152 -2.27 1.03 6.10
CA TYR A 152 -1.13 1.85 5.72
C TYR A 152 0.16 1.09 6.04
N ILE A 153 0.91 0.73 5.00
CA ILE A 153 2.23 0.11 5.15
C ILE A 153 3.28 1.23 5.20
N ILE A 154 4.00 1.33 6.30
CA ILE A 154 5.09 2.30 6.51
C ILE A 154 6.43 1.57 6.60
N THR A 155 7.52 2.23 6.20
CA THR A 155 8.86 1.64 6.33
C THR A 155 9.50 1.91 7.69
N SER A 156 10.34 0.99 8.18
CA SER A 156 11.18 1.23 9.36
C SER A 156 12.09 2.45 9.15
N GLY A 157 12.16 3.32 10.15
CA GLY A 157 12.93 4.58 10.09
C GLY A 157 12.24 5.73 9.36
N ASP A 158 10.94 5.62 9.05
CA ASP A 158 10.13 6.73 8.57
C ASP A 158 9.32 7.33 9.73
N THR A 159 9.62 8.59 10.06
CA THR A 159 8.94 9.39 11.09
C THR A 159 7.88 10.31 10.48
N HIS A 160 7.94 10.60 9.19
CA HIS A 160 7.01 11.53 8.54
C HIS A 160 5.68 10.86 8.20
N SER A 161 5.72 9.62 7.71
CA SER A 161 4.52 8.90 7.28
C SER A 161 3.46 8.70 8.36
N PRO A 162 3.80 8.34 9.62
CA PRO A 162 2.83 8.24 10.71
C PRO A 162 2.03 9.53 10.92
N HIS A 163 2.69 10.69 10.99
CA HIS A 163 2.02 11.97 11.17
C HIS A 163 1.05 12.31 10.03
N VAL A 164 1.43 11.98 8.79
CA VAL A 164 0.55 12.19 7.62
C VAL A 164 -0.68 11.30 7.70
N VAL A 165 -0.54 10.04 8.12
CA VAL A 165 -1.67 9.11 8.30
C VAL A 165 -2.61 9.60 9.41
N ALA A 166 -2.06 10.01 10.55
CA ALA A 166 -2.86 10.56 11.65
C ALA A 166 -3.68 11.77 11.20
N ARG A 167 -3.04 12.69 10.45
CA ARG A 167 -3.71 13.85 9.86
C ARG A 167 -4.78 13.46 8.84
N LEU A 168 -4.55 12.40 8.06
CA LEU A 168 -5.49 11.91 7.05
C LEU A 168 -6.77 11.40 7.69
N GLU A 169 -6.61 10.52 8.66
CA GLU A 169 -7.73 9.86 9.34
C GLU A 169 -8.48 10.85 10.23
N ALA A 170 -7.79 11.83 10.83
CA ALA A 170 -8.45 12.95 11.50
C ALA A 170 -9.30 13.76 10.52
N LEU A 171 -8.75 14.15 9.37
CA LEU A 171 -9.50 14.89 8.34
C LEU A 171 -10.71 14.09 7.82
N ILE A 172 -10.53 12.80 7.57
CA ILE A 172 -11.60 11.89 7.13
C ILE A 172 -12.71 11.83 8.16
N ARG A 173 -12.37 11.69 9.45
CA ARG A 173 -13.33 11.67 10.54
C ARG A 173 -14.09 12.99 10.66
N ASP A 174 -13.37 14.11 10.62
CA ASP A 174 -13.94 15.45 10.76
C ASP A 174 -14.88 15.77 9.58
N THR A 175 -14.51 15.38 8.36
CA THR A 175 -15.32 15.57 7.15
C THR A 175 -16.55 14.65 7.13
N ALA A 176 -16.45 13.46 7.71
CA ALA A 176 -17.55 12.50 7.73
C ALA A 176 -18.71 12.89 8.65
N GLY A 177 -18.51 13.81 9.61
CA GLY A 177 -19.59 14.37 10.43
C GLY A 177 -20.47 13.31 11.13
N GLY A 178 -19.89 12.17 11.54
CA GLY A 178 -20.60 11.06 12.17
C GLY A 178 -21.00 9.91 11.25
N GLN A 179 -20.72 9.98 9.95
CA GLN A 179 -20.89 8.85 9.02
C GLN A 179 -19.81 7.77 9.23
N ALA A 180 -20.13 6.52 8.89
CA ALA A 180 -19.20 5.41 9.03
C ALA A 180 -18.01 5.55 8.07
N THR A 181 -16.82 5.87 8.60
CA THR A 181 -15.57 6.05 7.83
C THR A 181 -14.81 4.74 7.55
N GLY A 182 -15.25 3.63 8.14
CA GLY A 182 -14.57 2.34 8.09
C GLY A 182 -13.45 2.20 9.13
N THR A 183 -12.72 1.09 9.09
CA THR A 183 -11.60 0.81 9.99
C THR A 183 -10.26 1.05 9.30
N TRP A 184 -9.21 1.33 10.06
CA TRP A 184 -7.87 1.47 9.53
C TRP A 184 -6.84 0.87 10.48
N ASP A 185 -5.67 0.52 9.95
CA ASP A 185 -4.51 0.06 10.71
C ASP A 185 -3.20 0.51 10.05
N VAL A 186 -2.14 0.58 10.85
CA VAL A 186 -0.80 0.93 10.39
C VAL A 186 0.12 -0.24 10.66
N VAL A 187 0.79 -0.71 9.61
CA VAL A 187 1.74 -1.82 9.68
C VAL A 187 3.11 -1.33 9.26
N ARG A 188 4.10 -1.48 10.15
CA ARG A 188 5.49 -1.13 9.87
C ARG A 188 6.21 -2.34 9.29
N VAL A 189 6.86 -2.13 8.15
CA VAL A 189 7.66 -3.14 7.45
C VAL A 189 9.13 -2.73 7.37
N ALA A 190 10.02 -3.73 7.37
CA ALA A 190 11.44 -3.49 7.17
C ALA A 190 11.69 -2.80 5.81
N ARG A 191 12.56 -1.78 5.82
CA ARG A 191 12.93 -1.04 4.60
C ARG A 191 13.78 -1.92 3.68
N ALA A 192 13.43 -2.00 2.39
CA ALA A 192 14.13 -2.86 1.42
C ALA A 192 15.62 -2.49 1.24
N ARG A 193 15.95 -1.19 1.27
CA ARG A 193 17.32 -0.67 1.20
C ARG A 193 17.48 0.57 2.07
N ARG A 194 18.50 0.61 2.91
CA ARG A 194 18.85 1.82 3.69
C ARG A 194 19.50 2.86 2.77
N VAL A 195 19.35 4.14 3.12
CA VAL A 195 20.05 5.22 2.40
C VAL A 195 21.55 5.02 2.61
N HIS A 196 22.36 5.17 1.54
CA HIS A 196 23.79 4.84 1.49
C HIS A 196 24.18 3.35 1.59
N GLN A 197 23.22 2.43 1.53
CA GLN A 197 23.54 1.01 1.48
C GLN A 197 24.03 0.59 0.07
N PRO A 198 25.16 -0.12 -0.04
CA PRO A 198 25.66 -0.61 -1.32
C PRO A 198 24.72 -1.69 -1.90
N LEU A 199 24.63 -1.76 -3.23
CA LEU A 199 23.69 -2.65 -3.93
C LEU A 199 23.93 -4.14 -3.62
N TRP A 200 25.16 -4.54 -3.31
CA TRP A 200 25.50 -5.93 -3.00
C TRP A 200 25.03 -6.40 -1.63
N THR A 201 24.78 -5.53 -0.65
CA THR A 201 24.12 -5.93 0.61
C THR A 201 22.60 -5.76 0.55
N ALA A 202 22.10 -5.11 -0.51
CA ALA A 202 20.69 -4.78 -0.64
C ALA A 202 19.80 -6.02 -0.85
N TRP A 203 20.32 -7.12 -1.40
CA TRP A 203 19.53 -8.35 -1.56
C TRP A 203 19.12 -8.94 -0.21
N TYR A 204 20.02 -8.94 0.78
CA TYR A 204 19.74 -9.46 2.12
C TYR A 204 18.67 -8.62 2.84
N THR A 205 18.81 -7.29 2.84
CA THR A 205 17.80 -6.40 3.43
C THR A 205 16.48 -6.47 2.67
N SER A 206 16.51 -6.70 1.36
CA SER A 206 15.31 -6.91 0.55
C SER A 206 14.60 -8.22 0.89
N MET A 207 15.32 -9.29 1.24
CA MET A 207 14.72 -10.55 1.71
C MET A 207 14.02 -10.39 3.06
N ILE A 208 14.66 -9.70 4.02
CA ILE A 208 14.03 -9.39 5.32
C ILE A 208 12.78 -8.52 5.11
N SER A 209 12.87 -7.53 4.23
CA SER A 209 11.74 -6.71 3.82
C SER A 209 10.63 -7.56 3.21
N ALA A 210 10.96 -8.47 2.30
CA ALA A 210 9.99 -9.37 1.68
C ALA A 210 9.28 -10.25 2.72
N LEU A 211 10.00 -10.81 3.71
CA LEU A 211 9.41 -11.61 4.78
C LEU A 211 8.46 -10.77 5.66
N SER A 212 8.90 -9.58 6.06
CA SER A 212 8.08 -8.61 6.78
C SER A 212 6.80 -8.25 6.01
N ILE A 213 6.91 -8.10 4.69
CA ILE A 213 5.80 -7.80 3.79
C ILE A 213 4.85 -9.00 3.66
N VAL A 214 5.35 -10.23 3.60
CA VAL A 214 4.50 -11.44 3.61
C VAL A 214 3.60 -11.40 4.84
N ASN A 215 4.17 -11.16 6.02
CA ASN A 215 3.40 -11.01 7.25
C ASN A 215 2.40 -9.86 7.15
N ALA A 216 2.81 -8.69 6.65
CA ALA A 216 1.93 -7.53 6.50
C ALA A 216 0.77 -7.74 5.50
N LEU A 217 0.90 -8.64 4.53
CA LEU A 217 -0.13 -8.92 3.52
C LEU A 217 -1.01 -10.12 3.85
N VAL A 218 -0.50 -11.09 4.63
CA VAL A 218 -1.21 -12.32 4.98
C VAL A 218 -1.88 -12.22 6.36
N LYS A 219 -1.29 -11.45 7.29
CA LYS A 219 -1.86 -11.24 8.62
C LYS A 219 -3.12 -10.40 8.52
N GLU A 220 -4.20 -10.93 9.10
CA GLU A 220 -5.49 -10.27 9.11
C GLU A 220 -5.44 -8.99 9.97
N PRO A 221 -6.24 -7.97 9.64
CA PRO A 221 -6.32 -6.77 10.46
C PRO A 221 -6.92 -7.07 11.84
N ARG A 222 -6.27 -6.61 12.91
CA ARG A 222 -6.79 -6.74 14.29
C ARG A 222 -8.19 -6.15 14.44
N SER A 223 -8.46 -5.04 13.75
CA SER A 223 -9.77 -4.37 13.73
C SER A 223 -10.87 -5.16 13.00
N ARG A 224 -10.52 -6.24 12.28
CA ARG A 224 -11.43 -7.10 11.51
C ARG A 224 -11.02 -8.57 11.64
N PRO A 225 -11.23 -9.19 12.82
CA PRO A 225 -10.89 -10.60 13.02
C PRO A 225 -11.79 -11.51 12.17
N LYS A 226 -11.23 -12.64 11.71
CA LYS A 226 -11.94 -13.65 10.94
C LYS A 226 -13.16 -14.23 11.66
N ASP A 227 -13.14 -14.31 12.99
CA ASP A 227 -14.26 -14.86 13.75
C ASP A 227 -15.54 -14.04 13.58
N THR A 228 -15.42 -12.73 13.41
CA THR A 228 -16.58 -11.83 13.26
C THR A 228 -16.88 -11.50 11.80
N TYR A 229 -15.86 -11.32 10.96
CA TYR A 229 -16.01 -10.82 9.58
C TYR A 229 -15.67 -11.86 8.49
N GLY A 230 -15.40 -13.10 8.89
CA GLY A 230 -15.05 -14.19 8.00
C GLY A 230 -13.72 -13.98 7.26
N THR A 231 -13.51 -14.73 6.19
CA THR A 231 -12.26 -14.70 5.41
C THR A 231 -12.19 -13.55 4.40
N ALA A 232 -13.17 -12.63 4.40
CA ALA A 232 -13.30 -11.59 3.39
C ALA A 232 -12.15 -10.56 3.45
N TYR A 233 -11.64 -10.28 4.67
CA TYR A 233 -10.56 -9.34 4.95
C TYR A 233 -9.17 -9.99 5.05
N ARG A 234 -9.06 -11.30 4.78
CA ARG A 234 -7.79 -12.04 4.89
C ARG A 234 -6.69 -11.49 3.98
N TYR A 235 -7.06 -11.06 2.78
CA TYR A 235 -6.13 -10.48 1.81
C TYR A 235 -6.64 -9.14 1.32
N PRO A 236 -5.75 -8.17 1.09
CA PRO A 236 -6.15 -6.89 0.53
C PRO A 236 -6.74 -7.07 -0.86
N HIS A 237 -7.76 -6.28 -1.16
CA HIS A 237 -8.41 -6.28 -2.46
C HIS A 237 -7.55 -5.50 -3.45
N VAL A 238 -7.10 -4.31 -3.04
CA VAL A 238 -6.30 -3.39 -3.84
C VAL A 238 -5.09 -2.95 -3.05
N ILE A 239 -3.92 -2.95 -3.70
CA ILE A 239 -2.65 -2.47 -3.19
C ILE A 239 -2.25 -1.28 -4.06
N VAL A 240 -2.09 -0.11 -3.46
CA VAL A 240 -1.74 1.14 -4.13
C VAL A 240 -0.34 1.57 -3.72
N THR A 241 0.52 1.87 -4.70
CA THR A 241 1.86 2.40 -4.45
C THR A 241 2.27 3.41 -5.51
N ASN A 242 3.08 4.38 -5.10
CA ASN A 242 3.63 5.41 -5.95
C ASN A 242 5.17 5.40 -6.05
N GLY A 243 5.83 4.38 -5.49
CA GLY A 243 7.14 3.96 -5.98
C GLY A 243 8.43 4.27 -5.21
N PRO A 244 8.57 4.08 -3.88
CA PRO A 244 9.86 3.67 -3.33
C PRO A 244 10.15 2.21 -3.68
N GLY A 245 11.43 1.79 -3.64
CA GLY A 245 11.83 0.39 -3.88
C GLY A 245 11.05 -0.63 -3.04
N THR A 246 10.65 -0.27 -1.81
CA THR A 246 9.77 -1.10 -0.97
C THR A 246 8.41 -1.37 -1.61
N GLY A 247 7.80 -0.38 -2.26
CA GLY A 247 6.50 -0.55 -2.95
C GLY A 247 6.57 -1.57 -4.08
N PHE A 248 7.68 -1.59 -4.81
CA PHE A 248 7.92 -2.64 -5.80
C PHE A 248 8.03 -4.03 -5.16
N ILE A 249 8.78 -4.16 -4.05
CA ILE A 249 8.90 -5.44 -3.33
C ILE A 249 7.54 -5.89 -2.79
N VAL A 250 6.69 -4.98 -2.30
CA VAL A 250 5.33 -5.34 -1.85
C VAL A 250 4.51 -5.94 -2.99
N CYS A 251 4.52 -5.31 -4.16
CA CYS A 251 3.83 -5.85 -5.33
C CYS A 251 4.46 -7.17 -5.80
N LEU A 252 5.79 -7.32 -5.72
CA LEU A 252 6.48 -8.57 -6.07
C LEU A 252 6.05 -9.71 -5.14
N VAL A 253 6.03 -9.48 -3.83
CA VAL A 253 5.57 -10.46 -2.84
C VAL A 253 4.11 -10.82 -3.10
N ALA A 254 3.23 -9.83 -3.28
CA ALA A 254 1.83 -10.08 -3.60
C ALA A 254 1.66 -10.88 -4.91
N TYR A 255 2.54 -10.69 -5.90
CA TYR A 255 2.54 -11.47 -7.13
C TYR A 255 2.98 -12.92 -6.88
N ILE A 256 4.05 -13.12 -6.13
CA ILE A 256 4.55 -14.45 -5.73
C ILE A 256 3.48 -15.20 -4.92
N LEU A 257 2.79 -14.54 -3.99
CA LEU A 257 1.70 -15.16 -3.23
C LEU A 257 0.56 -15.64 -4.15
N LYS A 258 0.23 -14.90 -5.22
CA LYS A 258 -0.75 -15.32 -6.24
C LYS A 258 -0.24 -16.48 -7.10
N LEU A 259 1.07 -16.50 -7.38
CA LEU A 259 1.76 -17.52 -8.16
C LEU A 259 1.81 -18.85 -7.41
N LEU A 260 2.05 -18.83 -6.10
CA LEU A 260 2.13 -20.00 -5.22
C LEU A 260 0.76 -20.49 -4.70
N PHE A 261 -0.35 -20.00 -5.27
CA PHE A 261 -1.72 -20.33 -4.85
C PHE A 261 -2.08 -19.98 -3.39
N ILE A 262 -1.25 -19.23 -2.69
CA ILE A 262 -1.51 -18.76 -1.32
C ILE A 262 -2.58 -17.66 -1.33
N ALA A 263 -2.45 -16.69 -2.24
CA ALA A 263 -3.41 -15.62 -2.42
C ALA A 263 -4.35 -15.90 -3.62
N PRO A 264 -5.66 -15.69 -3.49
CA PRO A 264 -6.60 -15.78 -4.61
C PRO A 264 -6.29 -14.77 -5.71
N ALA A 265 -6.50 -15.15 -6.97
CA ALA A 265 -6.18 -14.30 -8.13
C ALA A 265 -7.10 -13.06 -8.30
N ASN A 266 -8.21 -13.02 -7.58
CA ASN A 266 -9.12 -11.87 -7.50
C ASN A 266 -8.77 -10.91 -6.35
N ARG A 267 -7.73 -11.21 -5.55
CA ARG A 267 -7.20 -10.35 -4.49
C ARG A 267 -5.86 -9.75 -4.90
N MET A 268 -5.35 -8.84 -4.09
CA MET A 268 -4.07 -8.16 -4.27
C MET A 268 -3.92 -7.54 -5.65
N LYS A 269 -4.92 -6.76 -6.06
CA LYS A 269 -4.87 -5.99 -7.30
C LYS A 269 -3.91 -4.83 -7.13
N MET A 270 -2.91 -4.76 -8.00
CA MET A 270 -1.81 -3.81 -7.85
C MET A 270 -2.07 -2.58 -8.70
N VAL A 271 -2.15 -1.42 -8.07
CA VAL A 271 -2.26 -0.11 -8.71
C VAL A 271 -0.96 0.63 -8.47
N TYR A 272 -0.21 0.84 -9.55
CA TYR A 272 0.97 1.68 -9.55
C TYR A 272 0.61 3.06 -10.10
N MET A 273 1.06 4.11 -9.41
CA MET A 273 0.90 5.49 -9.84
C MET A 273 2.28 6.13 -10.02
N GLU A 274 2.64 6.47 -11.25
CA GLU A 274 3.81 7.29 -11.54
C GLU A 274 3.49 8.76 -11.23
N THR A 275 4.40 9.39 -10.48
CA THR A 275 4.12 10.66 -9.81
C THR A 275 4.64 11.87 -10.58
N TRP A 276 4.21 13.06 -10.18
CA TRP A 276 4.57 14.34 -10.83
C TRP A 276 6.07 14.65 -10.84
N ALA A 277 6.87 14.03 -9.97
CA ALA A 277 8.32 14.20 -9.97
C ALA A 277 8.98 13.81 -11.30
N HIS A 278 8.27 13.04 -12.13
CA HIS A 278 8.75 12.48 -13.38
C HIS A 278 7.92 12.99 -14.58
N ILE A 279 8.35 14.13 -15.13
CA ILE A 279 7.65 14.84 -16.22
C ILE A 279 7.95 14.19 -17.58
N SER A 280 9.23 13.85 -17.83
CA SER A 280 9.73 13.42 -19.16
C SER A 280 10.13 11.95 -19.25
N SER A 281 10.38 11.28 -18.12
CA SER A 281 10.85 9.90 -18.09
C SER A 281 10.32 9.15 -16.88
N LEU A 282 10.05 7.85 -17.05
CA LEU A 282 9.64 6.96 -15.96
C LEU A 282 10.72 6.87 -14.88
N SER A 283 10.31 6.88 -13.61
CA SER A 283 11.17 6.48 -12.49
C SER A 283 11.73 5.06 -12.70
N LEU A 284 12.78 4.70 -11.96
CA LEU A 284 13.32 3.35 -12.00
C LEU A 284 12.26 2.31 -11.63
N THR A 285 11.46 2.60 -10.61
CA THR A 285 10.32 1.77 -10.19
C THR A 285 9.26 1.69 -11.29
N GLY A 286 8.95 2.81 -11.95
CA GLY A 286 8.04 2.88 -13.08
C GLY A 286 8.49 2.05 -14.28
N LYS A 287 9.78 2.13 -14.65
CA LYS A 287 10.36 1.28 -15.68
C LYS A 287 10.21 -0.19 -15.33
N LEU A 288 10.45 -0.56 -14.07
CA LEU A 288 10.35 -1.93 -13.62
C LEU A 288 8.90 -2.44 -13.69
N PHE A 289 7.92 -1.67 -13.22
CA PHE A 289 6.50 -2.01 -13.39
C PHE A 289 6.06 -2.05 -14.85
N TYR A 290 6.61 -1.18 -15.70
CA TYR A 290 6.33 -1.15 -17.13
C TYR A 290 6.83 -2.42 -17.83
N TYR A 291 8.07 -2.84 -17.58
CA TYR A 291 8.66 -4.02 -18.22
C TYR A 291 8.16 -5.34 -17.65
N THR A 292 7.93 -5.41 -16.33
CA THR A 292 7.43 -6.64 -15.70
C THR A 292 5.94 -6.88 -15.93
N ASP A 293 5.21 -5.85 -16.38
CA ASP A 293 3.73 -5.81 -16.41
C ASP A 293 3.12 -6.43 -15.15
N MET A 294 3.65 -6.09 -13.97
CA MET A 294 3.18 -6.66 -12.71
C MET A 294 1.93 -5.92 -12.19
N ALA A 295 1.87 -4.60 -12.37
CA ALA A 295 0.74 -3.79 -11.93
C ALA A 295 -0.53 -4.07 -12.76
N ASP A 296 -1.64 -4.42 -12.10
CA ASP A 296 -2.96 -4.57 -12.75
C ASP A 296 -3.39 -3.24 -13.41
N MET A 297 -3.10 -2.11 -12.76
CA MET A 297 -3.32 -0.77 -13.29
C MET A 297 -2.06 0.08 -13.13
N PHE A 298 -1.65 0.72 -14.22
CA PHE A 298 -0.51 1.63 -14.27
C PHE A 298 -1.06 3.01 -14.64
N LEU A 299 -1.07 3.92 -13.68
CA LEU A 299 -1.53 5.29 -13.84
C LEU A 299 -0.33 6.23 -13.93
N VAL A 300 -0.45 7.28 -14.73
CA VAL A 300 0.54 8.35 -14.82
C VAL A 300 -0.14 9.67 -14.52
N GLN A 301 0.45 10.50 -13.67
CA GLN A 301 -0.14 11.80 -13.36
C GLN A 301 0.16 12.87 -14.43
N HIS A 302 1.32 12.79 -15.09
CA HIS A 302 1.72 13.73 -16.13
C HIS A 302 1.21 13.33 -17.53
N MET A 303 0.46 14.23 -18.19
CA MET A 303 -0.19 13.95 -19.48
C MET A 303 0.79 13.59 -20.60
N GLN A 304 1.84 14.40 -20.81
CA GLN A 304 2.83 14.15 -21.87
C GLN A 304 3.53 12.80 -21.70
N LEU A 305 3.76 12.38 -20.45
CA LEU A 305 4.36 11.07 -20.18
C LEU A 305 3.35 9.96 -20.45
N ALA A 306 2.11 10.12 -19.98
CA ALA A 306 1.01 9.17 -20.18
C ALA A 306 0.78 8.87 -21.66
N ASP A 307 0.77 9.90 -22.51
CA ASP A 307 0.62 9.79 -23.96
C ASP A 307 1.79 9.04 -24.60
N ARG A 308 3.02 9.38 -24.21
CA ARG A 308 4.24 8.71 -24.69
C ARG A 308 4.23 7.21 -24.39
N ILE A 309 3.81 6.83 -23.18
CA ILE A 309 3.82 5.41 -22.75
C ILE A 309 2.48 4.70 -22.99
N ARG A 310 1.50 5.38 -23.60
CA ARG A 310 0.13 4.90 -23.86
C ARG A 310 -0.53 4.31 -22.60
N LYS A 311 -0.49 5.05 -21.50
CA LYS A 311 -1.13 4.68 -20.22
C LYS A 311 -2.17 5.74 -19.83
N PRO A 312 -3.19 5.37 -19.03
CA PRO A 312 -4.18 6.32 -18.56
C PRO A 312 -3.54 7.43 -17.72
N CYS A 313 -3.96 8.67 -17.99
CA CYS A 313 -3.58 9.83 -17.22
C CYS A 313 -4.59 10.07 -16.08
N LEU A 314 -4.09 10.19 -14.84
CA LEU A 314 -4.92 10.60 -13.70
C LEU A 314 -4.43 11.97 -13.20
N GLN A 315 -5.09 13.03 -13.66
CA GLN A 315 -4.84 14.39 -13.17
C GLN A 315 -5.57 14.63 -11.83
N LEU A 316 -4.95 14.20 -10.74
CA LEU A 316 -5.18 14.84 -9.43
C LEU A 316 -4.42 16.16 -9.53
N PHE A 317 -4.98 17.36 -9.38
CA PHE A 317 -4.36 18.65 -9.74
C PHE A 317 -4.56 19.02 -11.20
N GLN A 318 -5.61 19.81 -11.42
CA GLN A 318 -5.69 20.67 -12.58
C GLN A 318 -4.80 21.88 -12.29
N ALA A 319 -3.90 22.19 -13.21
CA ALA A 319 -3.15 23.44 -13.14
C ALA A 319 -4.16 24.60 -13.09
N PRO A 320 -3.92 25.63 -12.25
CA PRO A 320 -4.75 26.82 -12.28
C PRO A 320 -4.74 27.44 -13.68
N ASP A 321 -5.84 28.05 -14.09
CA ASP A 321 -6.06 28.44 -15.50
C ASP A 321 -4.98 29.35 -16.08
N PHE A 322 -4.32 30.16 -15.25
CA PHE A 322 -3.20 31.02 -15.65
C PHE A 322 -1.90 30.26 -15.99
N ALA A 323 -1.76 28.99 -15.58
CA ALA A 323 -0.63 28.14 -15.92
C ALA A 323 -0.89 27.29 -17.17
N LYS A 324 -2.12 27.31 -17.70
CA LYS A 324 -2.50 26.66 -18.97
C LYS A 324 -2.14 27.53 -20.19
N ILE A 325 -1.22 28.48 -20.04
CA ILE A 325 -0.75 29.30 -21.16
C ILE A 325 -0.18 28.36 -22.22
N THR A 326 -0.87 28.43 -23.34
CA THR A 326 -0.85 27.56 -24.49
C THR A 326 0.55 27.35 -25.07
N GLU A 327 0.90 26.09 -25.32
CA GLU A 327 1.99 25.69 -26.23
C GLU A 327 1.85 26.31 -27.65
N ALA A 328 0.72 26.97 -27.96
CA ALA A 328 0.50 27.74 -29.17
C ALA A 328 1.32 29.05 -29.27
N GLU A 329 1.94 29.53 -28.18
CA GLU A 329 2.78 30.75 -28.20
C GLU A 329 4.30 30.45 -28.32
N ARG A 330 4.70 29.18 -28.53
CA ARG A 330 6.11 28.79 -28.73
C ARG A 330 6.39 28.23 -30.14
N VAL A 331 5.83 28.84 -31.18
CA VAL A 331 6.26 28.62 -32.57
C VAL A 331 7.02 29.83 -33.08
#